data_AF-A0A366R6H2-F1
#
_entry.id   AF-A0A366R6H2-F1
#
_cell.length_a   1.000
_cell.length_b   1.000
_cell.length_c   1.000
_cell.angle_alpha   90.00
_cell.angle_beta   90.00
_cell.angle_gamma   90.00
#
_symmetry.space_group_name_H-M   'P 1'
#
loop_
_entity.id
_entity.type
_entity.pdbx_description
1 polymer ?
#
loop_
_entity_poly.entity_id
_entity_poly.type
_entity_poly.pdbx_seq_one_letter_code
_entity_poly.pdbx_strand_id
1 'polypeptide(L)'
;MASFASQTYTPTEEAEIQQWLTTSERLKSPEDKPTILETLNNHLSSRSTLLGSKPSKADVAIYETLAPVVAQWSPEERTGEKGHPHIVRHVDFVQNSPLFGLDVKDENKVKVNQDEVLYVKPPVDAKAEKEKKKKAAADASAAAGGEASLVDRTKEKVKEVVEGAKERITTDKPKKEKKEKAPKQKAPAAAAAPLSPALIDLRVGHILKAINHPDADSLYVSTIAVGDKPGNEDYVEYEGQICRTVCSGLNGLVPLESMQGRKVVVVCNLKPVKMRGIKSCAMVLAASPKIKEGEVDDHKGPVELVTPPADAKAGDRVWFEGWEGQPEGVLNPKKKVWETFQPGFTTTDGLEVAFDAAAVEQLGKTGTGRLVTESGGVCTVPSLKDAVVR
;
A
#
# COMPACT_ATOMS: atom_id res chain seq x y z
N MET A 1 -35.72 2.43 7.96
CA MET A 1 -35.40 1.27 8.82
C MET A 1 -34.60 0.22 8.05
N ALA A 2 -33.33 0.52 7.74
CA ALA A 2 -32.37 -0.47 7.26
C ALA A 2 -31.10 -0.30 8.11
N SER A 3 -31.18 -0.78 9.35
CA SER A 3 -30.00 -0.88 10.22
C SER A 3 -29.03 -1.93 9.70
N PHE A 4 -27.88 -2.09 10.34
CA PHE A 4 -26.83 -3.05 9.96
C PHE A 4 -27.28 -4.54 9.94
N ALA A 5 -28.52 -4.85 10.30
CA ALA A 5 -29.09 -6.20 10.31
C ALA A 5 -29.09 -6.91 8.95
N SER A 6 -28.95 -6.19 7.83
CA SER A 6 -28.77 -6.77 6.49
C SER A 6 -27.30 -6.92 6.07
N GLN A 7 -26.34 -6.46 6.87
CA GLN A 7 -24.91 -6.55 6.56
C GLN A 7 -24.26 -7.76 7.21
N THR A 8 -23.54 -8.55 6.43
CA THR A 8 -22.68 -9.63 6.94
C THR A 8 -21.29 -9.09 7.27
N TYR A 9 -20.74 -9.51 8.41
CA TYR A 9 -19.38 -9.19 8.83
C TYR A 9 -18.52 -10.45 8.76
N THR A 10 -17.24 -10.28 8.43
CA THR A 10 -16.22 -11.33 8.53
C THR A 10 -15.80 -11.51 9.99
N PRO A 11 -15.25 -12.66 10.39
CA PRO A 11 -14.78 -12.87 11.78
C PRO A 11 -13.74 -11.84 12.25
N THR A 12 -12.99 -11.22 11.33
CA THR A 12 -12.05 -10.13 11.63
C THR A 12 -12.79 -8.82 11.93
N GLU A 13 -13.78 -8.46 11.11
CA GLU A 13 -14.63 -7.28 11.34
C GLU A 13 -15.45 -7.44 12.63
N GLU A 14 -15.97 -8.64 12.92
CA GLU A 14 -16.68 -8.93 14.17
C GLU A 14 -15.76 -8.72 15.39
N ALA A 15 -14.50 -9.16 15.32
CA ALA A 15 -13.52 -8.92 16.37
C ALA A 15 -13.21 -7.42 16.55
N GLU A 16 -13.02 -6.67 15.45
CA GLU A 16 -12.79 -5.22 15.50
C GLU A 16 -14.03 -4.48 16.06
N ILE A 17 -15.25 -4.89 15.70
CA ILE A 17 -16.50 -4.37 16.30
C ILE A 17 -16.51 -4.57 17.82
N GLN A 18 -16.19 -5.77 18.32
CA GLN A 18 -16.20 -6.05 19.76
C GLN A 18 -15.10 -5.27 20.51
N GLN A 19 -13.94 -5.06 19.89
CA GLN A 19 -12.88 -4.18 20.41
C GLN A 19 -13.37 -2.73 20.53
N TRP A 20 -14.06 -2.20 19.52
CA TRP A 20 -14.60 -0.84 19.57
C TRP A 20 -15.76 -0.70 20.56
N LEU A 21 -16.64 -1.70 20.71
CA LEU A 21 -17.66 -1.72 21.76
C LEU A 21 -17.06 -1.73 23.18
N THR A 22 -15.96 -2.46 23.38
CA THR A 22 -15.20 -2.41 24.63
C THR A 22 -14.57 -1.02 24.86
N THR A 23 -14.20 -0.34 23.77
CA THR A 23 -13.59 0.99 23.79
C THR A 23 -14.60 2.10 24.07
N SER A 24 -15.85 1.99 23.59
CA SER A 24 -16.95 2.91 23.97
C SER A 24 -17.33 2.80 25.45
N GLU A 25 -17.24 1.62 26.07
CA GLU A 25 -17.39 1.52 27.53
C GLU A 25 -16.22 2.18 28.28
N ARG A 26 -14.98 1.96 27.84
CA ARG A 26 -13.80 2.59 28.47
C ARG A 26 -13.79 4.12 28.36
N LEU A 27 -14.33 4.70 27.28
CA LEU A 27 -14.48 6.16 27.11
C LEU A 27 -15.37 6.84 28.16
N LYS A 28 -16.14 6.07 28.93
CA LYS A 28 -16.94 6.55 30.07
C LYS A 28 -16.09 6.71 31.34
N SER A 29 -14.91 6.08 31.42
CA SER A 29 -13.94 6.28 32.50
C SER A 29 -13.08 7.52 32.22
N PRO A 30 -12.90 8.44 33.18
CA PRO A 30 -12.14 9.68 32.95
C PRO A 30 -10.63 9.45 32.79
N GLU A 31 -10.07 8.39 33.39
CA GLU A 31 -8.62 8.12 33.41
C GLU A 31 -8.08 7.70 32.03
N ASP A 32 -8.80 6.81 31.35
CA ASP A 32 -8.46 6.28 30.02
C ASP A 32 -8.76 7.28 28.88
N LYS A 33 -9.68 8.23 29.13
CA LYS A 33 -10.35 9.03 28.09
C LYS A 33 -9.40 9.81 27.18
N PRO A 34 -8.36 10.55 27.66
CA PRO A 34 -7.48 11.32 26.77
C PRO A 34 -6.72 10.44 25.78
N THR A 35 -6.15 9.33 26.26
CA THR A 35 -5.37 8.37 25.46
C THR A 35 -6.24 7.67 24.42
N ILE A 36 -7.49 7.33 24.77
CA ILE A 36 -8.43 6.74 23.81
C ILE A 36 -8.88 7.77 22.77
N LEU A 37 -9.13 9.03 23.14
CA LEU A 37 -9.48 10.10 22.20
C LEU A 37 -8.37 10.34 21.17
N GLU A 38 -7.10 10.42 21.59
CA GLU A 38 -5.98 10.51 20.64
C GLU A 38 -5.90 9.28 19.73
N THR A 39 -6.03 8.07 20.28
CA THR A 39 -5.98 6.81 19.52
C THR A 39 -7.12 6.73 18.48
N LEU A 40 -8.34 7.09 18.88
CA LEU A 40 -9.53 7.08 18.03
C LEU A 40 -9.47 8.15 16.93
N ASN A 41 -9.02 9.37 17.26
CA ASN A 41 -8.83 10.44 16.28
C ASN A 41 -7.78 10.03 15.23
N ASN A 42 -6.67 9.43 15.65
CA ASN A 42 -5.67 8.87 14.74
C ASN A 42 -6.21 7.73 13.87
N HIS A 43 -7.05 6.83 14.41
CA HIS A 43 -7.71 5.75 13.64
C HIS A 43 -8.68 6.31 12.58
N LEU A 44 -9.49 7.31 12.95
CA LEU A 44 -10.47 7.98 12.08
C LEU A 44 -9.83 8.96 11.07
N SER A 45 -8.53 9.20 11.12
CA SER A 45 -7.80 10.08 10.20
C SER A 45 -7.77 9.59 8.75
N SER A 46 -7.96 8.29 8.53
CA SER A 46 -7.95 7.65 7.21
C SER A 46 -9.13 6.67 6.99
N ARG A 47 -10.16 6.75 7.84
CA ARG A 47 -11.33 5.87 7.85
C ARG A 47 -12.60 6.70 8.07
N SER A 48 -13.60 6.60 7.20
CA SER A 48 -14.88 7.32 7.38
C SER A 48 -15.69 6.75 8.55
N THR A 49 -15.69 5.41 8.70
CA THR A 49 -16.25 4.64 9.82
C THR A 49 -15.15 3.97 10.64
N LEU A 50 -15.48 3.33 11.77
CA LEU A 50 -14.51 2.56 12.54
C LEU A 50 -13.93 1.39 11.72
N LEU A 51 -14.74 0.74 10.88
CA LEU A 51 -14.34 -0.33 9.95
C LEU A 51 -13.94 0.21 8.56
N GLY A 52 -13.23 1.35 8.50
CA GLY A 52 -12.76 1.92 7.23
C GLY A 52 -13.86 2.68 6.51
N SER A 53 -14.68 1.97 5.74
CA SER A 53 -15.82 2.51 4.99
C SER A 53 -17.16 1.84 5.31
N LYS A 54 -17.14 0.70 6.01
CA LYS A 54 -18.33 -0.09 6.33
C LYS A 54 -18.95 0.40 7.66
N PRO A 55 -20.24 0.78 7.70
CA PRO A 55 -20.87 1.26 8.92
C PRO A 55 -21.26 0.10 9.84
N SER A 56 -21.25 0.33 11.15
CA SER A 56 -21.45 -0.73 12.14
C SER A 56 -22.11 -0.25 13.44
N LYS A 57 -22.57 -1.21 14.26
CA LYS A 57 -23.03 -0.94 15.64
C LYS A 57 -21.96 -0.32 16.55
N ALA A 58 -20.67 -0.44 16.21
CA ALA A 58 -19.60 0.20 16.97
C ALA A 58 -19.55 1.71 16.71
N ASP A 59 -19.85 2.15 15.49
CA ASP A 59 -19.92 3.58 15.15
C ASP A 59 -21.01 4.28 15.97
N VAL A 60 -22.15 3.61 16.15
CA VAL A 60 -23.25 4.08 17.01
C VAL A 60 -22.82 4.16 18.48
N ALA A 61 -22.21 3.12 19.04
CA ALA A 61 -21.81 3.12 20.46
C ALA A 61 -20.72 4.17 20.78
N ILE A 62 -19.80 4.43 19.84
CA ILE A 62 -18.82 5.52 19.93
C ILE A 62 -19.51 6.87 19.82
N TYR A 63 -20.46 7.04 18.89
CA TYR A 63 -21.28 8.26 18.78
C TYR A 63 -22.08 8.55 20.05
N GLU A 64 -22.83 7.57 20.58
CA GLU A 64 -23.63 7.70 21.80
C GLU A 64 -22.80 8.11 23.02
N THR A 65 -21.56 7.61 23.10
CA THR A 65 -20.63 7.95 24.19
C THR A 65 -19.98 9.33 24.00
N LEU A 66 -19.68 9.73 22.76
CA LEU A 66 -18.91 10.94 22.49
C LEU A 66 -19.75 12.17 22.12
N ALA A 67 -20.94 12.04 21.55
CA ALA A 67 -21.75 13.18 21.14
C ALA A 67 -22.01 14.20 22.28
N PRO A 68 -22.34 13.79 23.53
CA PRO A 68 -22.48 14.72 24.65
C PRO A 68 -21.17 15.40 25.06
N VAL A 69 -20.02 14.78 24.78
CA VAL A 69 -18.68 15.31 25.07
C VAL A 69 -18.26 16.31 23.99
N VAL A 70 -18.40 15.95 22.71
CA VAL A 70 -18.08 16.81 21.56
C VAL A 70 -19.00 18.04 21.52
N ALA A 71 -20.25 17.93 22.00
CA ALA A 71 -21.15 19.06 22.20
C ALA A 71 -20.60 20.12 23.18
N GLN A 72 -19.73 19.74 24.12
CA GLN A 72 -19.12 20.62 25.12
C GLN A 72 -17.74 21.14 24.71
N TRP A 73 -17.08 20.52 23.72
CA TRP A 73 -15.74 20.91 23.27
C TRP A 73 -15.68 22.31 22.66
N SER A 74 -14.62 23.05 23.00
CA SER A 74 -14.29 24.33 22.36
C SER A 74 -13.86 24.16 20.89
N PRO A 75 -13.83 25.24 20.08
CA PRO A 75 -13.25 25.22 18.74
C PRO A 75 -11.81 24.68 18.71
N GLU A 76 -11.00 24.96 19.71
CA GLU A 76 -9.61 24.46 19.82
C GLU A 76 -9.55 22.94 20.06
N GLU A 77 -10.43 22.40 20.91
CA GLU A 77 -10.54 20.95 21.14
C GLU A 77 -11.11 20.20 19.93
N ARG A 78 -11.89 20.89 19.08
CA ARG A 78 -12.48 20.37 17.84
C ARG A 78 -11.51 20.41 16.66
N THR A 79 -10.98 21.59 16.31
CA THR A 79 -10.25 21.84 15.05
C THR A 79 -8.93 22.59 15.24
N GLY A 80 -8.47 22.84 16.47
CA GLY A 80 -7.15 23.41 16.75
C GLY A 80 -6.00 22.42 16.57
N GLU A 81 -4.75 22.87 16.77
CA GLU A 81 -3.52 22.07 16.51
C GLU A 81 -3.46 20.74 17.28
N LYS A 82 -4.10 20.67 18.44
CA LYS A 82 -4.22 19.47 19.29
C LYS A 82 -5.67 18.97 19.40
N GLY A 83 -6.54 19.44 18.52
CA GLY A 83 -7.95 19.06 18.48
C GLY A 83 -8.19 17.69 17.86
N HIS A 84 -9.46 17.27 17.86
CA HIS A 84 -9.88 15.94 17.41
C HIS A 84 -10.82 15.98 16.17
N PRO A 85 -10.39 16.60 15.05
CA PRO A 85 -11.29 16.90 13.92
C PRO A 85 -11.84 15.63 13.25
N HIS A 86 -11.14 14.49 13.35
CA HIS A 86 -11.60 13.23 12.79
C HIS A 86 -12.71 12.59 13.64
N ILE A 87 -12.72 12.84 14.96
CA ILE A 87 -13.84 12.50 15.85
C ILE A 87 -15.03 13.40 15.57
N VAL A 88 -14.82 14.72 15.44
CA VAL A 88 -15.89 15.69 15.10
C VAL A 88 -16.58 15.31 13.79
N ARG A 89 -15.79 14.98 12.74
CA ARG A 89 -16.29 14.45 11.46
C ARG A 89 -17.07 13.15 11.62
N HIS A 90 -16.62 12.21 12.45
CA HIS A 90 -17.31 10.93 12.66
C HIS A 90 -18.65 11.14 13.37
N VAL A 91 -18.68 11.98 14.40
CA VAL A 91 -19.92 12.35 15.11
C VAL A 91 -20.93 13.02 14.17
N ASP A 92 -20.49 13.96 13.34
CA ASP A 92 -21.38 14.62 12.38
C ASP A 92 -21.88 13.67 11.27
N PHE A 93 -21.03 12.76 10.81
CA PHE A 93 -21.42 11.73 9.84
C PHE A 93 -22.43 10.74 10.43
N VAL A 94 -22.28 10.33 11.69
CA VAL A 94 -23.19 9.36 12.33
C VAL A 94 -24.58 9.97 12.62
N GLN A 95 -24.65 11.22 13.08
CA GLN A 95 -25.94 11.88 13.40
C GLN A 95 -26.78 12.29 12.17
N ASN A 96 -26.15 12.45 11.01
CA ASN A 96 -26.83 12.91 9.78
C ASN A 96 -26.97 11.83 8.69
N SER A 97 -26.37 10.65 8.86
CA SER A 97 -26.41 9.58 7.86
C SER A 97 -27.44 8.49 8.17
N PRO A 98 -28.38 8.17 7.26
CA PRO A 98 -29.38 7.13 7.48
C PRO A 98 -28.78 5.71 7.57
N LEU A 99 -27.50 5.54 7.19
CA LEU A 99 -26.76 4.29 7.26
C LEU A 99 -26.66 3.70 8.68
N PHE A 100 -26.75 4.56 9.71
CA PHE A 100 -26.62 4.12 11.11
C PHE A 100 -27.96 3.79 11.78
N GLY A 101 -29.08 4.07 11.12
CA GLY A 101 -30.43 3.78 11.63
C GLY A 101 -30.85 4.61 12.85
N LEU A 102 -30.13 5.69 13.16
CA LEU A 102 -30.46 6.61 14.25
C LEU A 102 -31.47 7.68 13.79
N ASP A 103 -32.43 7.99 14.67
CA ASP A 103 -33.40 9.08 14.49
C ASP A 103 -33.07 10.22 15.49
N VAL A 104 -31.99 10.95 15.21
CA VAL A 104 -31.53 12.05 16.06
C VAL A 104 -32.24 13.34 15.64
N LYS A 105 -33.19 13.80 16.48
CA LYS A 105 -33.81 15.14 16.33
C LYS A 105 -32.74 16.22 16.29
N ASP A 106 -32.94 17.25 15.46
CA ASP A 106 -31.96 18.34 15.28
C ASP A 106 -31.65 19.11 16.58
N GLU A 107 -32.58 19.14 17.53
CA GLU A 107 -32.39 19.68 18.90
C GLU A 107 -31.28 18.97 19.68
N ASN A 108 -31.08 17.67 19.42
CA ASN A 108 -30.13 16.79 20.10
C ASN A 108 -28.84 16.56 19.31
N LYS A 109 -28.72 17.10 18.08
CA LYS A 109 -27.52 16.98 17.26
C LYS A 109 -26.39 17.85 17.79
N VAL A 110 -25.17 17.34 17.70
CA VAL A 110 -23.95 18.11 17.93
C VAL A 110 -23.81 19.15 16.82
N LYS A 111 -23.94 20.43 17.18
CA LYS A 111 -23.73 21.53 16.23
C LYS A 111 -22.26 21.61 15.85
N VAL A 112 -21.94 21.22 14.62
CA VAL A 112 -20.61 21.32 14.01
C VAL A 112 -20.65 22.44 12.97
N ASN A 113 -19.80 23.45 13.14
CA ASN A 113 -19.58 24.47 12.14
C ASN A 113 -18.47 24.00 11.17
N GLN A 114 -18.75 23.96 9.87
CA GLN A 114 -17.79 23.48 8.87
C GLN A 114 -16.77 24.56 8.48
N ASP A 115 -17.07 25.84 8.71
CA ASP A 115 -16.18 26.97 8.44
C ASP A 115 -15.20 27.23 9.62
N GLU A 116 -15.44 26.64 10.80
CA GLU A 116 -14.65 26.85 12.01
C GLU A 116 -13.46 25.88 12.12
N VAL A 117 -12.52 26.00 11.16
CA VAL A 117 -11.30 25.18 11.12
C VAL A 117 -10.10 26.01 11.59
N LEU A 118 -9.78 25.94 12.88
CA LEU A 118 -8.71 26.74 13.48
C LEU A 118 -7.30 26.32 13.05
N TYR A 119 -7.09 25.04 12.73
CA TYR A 119 -5.80 24.51 12.29
C TYR A 119 -5.97 23.47 11.18
N VAL A 120 -5.55 23.84 9.97
CA VAL A 120 -5.23 22.87 8.92
C VAL A 120 -3.77 22.49 9.07
N LYS A 121 -3.48 21.23 9.40
CA LYS A 121 -2.11 20.73 9.49
C LYS A 121 -1.41 20.94 8.13
N PRO A 122 -0.33 21.73 8.05
CA PRO A 122 0.34 21.99 6.76
C PRO A 122 0.76 20.68 6.09
N PRO A 123 0.71 20.57 4.74
CA PRO A 123 1.09 19.36 4.02
C PRO A 123 2.49 18.89 4.43
N VAL A 124 2.54 17.84 5.27
CA VAL A 124 3.80 17.47 5.93
C VAL A 124 4.71 16.82 4.90
N ASP A 125 5.79 17.50 4.57
CA ASP A 125 6.75 16.97 3.60
C ASP A 125 7.31 15.64 4.11
N ALA A 126 7.02 14.56 3.38
CA ALA A 126 7.25 13.19 3.86
C ALA A 126 8.75 12.85 4.03
N LYS A 127 9.64 13.70 3.49
CA LYS A 127 11.07 13.73 3.85
C LYS A 127 11.27 14.32 5.25
N ALA A 128 10.75 15.52 5.52
CA ALA A 128 10.94 16.25 6.77
C ALA A 128 10.35 15.53 8.00
N GLU A 129 9.19 14.88 7.91
CA GLU A 129 8.68 14.09 9.05
C GLU A 129 9.53 12.84 9.32
N LYS A 130 10.04 12.22 8.26
CA LYS A 130 10.92 11.03 8.32
C LYS A 130 12.31 11.39 8.84
N GLU A 131 12.79 12.60 8.58
CA GLU A 131 13.98 13.17 9.23
C GLU A 131 13.73 13.57 10.68
N LYS A 132 12.60 14.21 11.02
CA LYS A 132 12.24 14.51 12.42
C LYS A 132 12.10 13.24 13.25
N LYS A 133 11.48 12.17 12.71
CA LYS A 133 11.42 10.85 13.37
C LYS A 133 12.78 10.16 13.46
N LYS A 134 13.69 10.36 12.49
CA LYS A 134 15.10 9.93 12.61
C LYS A 134 15.86 10.71 13.69
N LYS A 135 15.72 12.04 13.74
CA LYS A 135 16.37 12.88 14.76
C LYS A 135 15.85 12.54 16.16
N ALA A 136 14.54 12.53 16.37
CA ALA A 136 13.96 12.13 17.67
C ALA A 136 14.41 10.73 18.12
N ALA A 137 14.56 9.76 17.21
CA ALA A 137 15.13 8.45 17.53
C ALA A 137 16.64 8.48 17.85
N ALA A 138 17.41 9.35 17.19
CA ALA A 138 18.84 9.56 17.47
C ALA A 138 19.05 10.31 18.80
N ASP A 139 18.30 11.38 19.05
CA ASP A 139 18.35 12.18 20.27
C ASP A 139 17.92 11.34 21.48
N ALA A 140 16.88 10.50 21.34
CA ALA A 140 16.49 9.52 22.36
C ALA A 140 17.57 8.44 22.59
N SER A 141 18.35 8.07 21.58
CA SER A 141 19.50 7.15 21.75
C SER A 141 20.71 7.82 22.40
N ALA A 142 20.89 9.13 22.21
CA ALA A 142 21.96 9.92 22.83
C ALA A 142 21.66 10.23 24.31
N ALA A 143 20.39 10.47 24.66
CA ALA A 143 19.96 10.72 26.04
C ALA A 143 20.06 9.50 26.98
N ALA A 144 20.23 8.28 26.43
CA ALA A 144 20.33 7.03 27.20
C ALA A 144 21.76 6.65 27.63
N GLY A 145 22.74 7.54 27.44
CA GLY A 145 24.16 7.29 27.76
C GLY A 145 24.52 7.43 29.23
N GLY A 146 24.05 6.52 30.09
CA GLY A 146 24.44 6.43 31.51
C GLY A 146 24.25 5.02 32.08
N GLU A 147 25.23 4.51 32.82
CA GLU A 147 25.27 3.11 33.26
C GLU A 147 24.29 2.79 34.40
N ALA A 148 23.48 1.73 34.25
CA ALA A 148 23.63 0.51 35.08
C ALA A 148 22.62 -0.63 34.72
N SER A 149 23.17 -1.79 34.35
CA SER A 149 22.70 -3.16 34.70
C SER A 149 21.29 -3.69 34.33
N LEU A 150 21.26 -4.82 33.57
CA LEU A 150 20.19 -5.85 33.47
C LEU A 150 18.84 -5.38 32.85
N VAL A 151 18.09 -6.10 31.98
CA VAL A 151 18.07 -7.47 31.40
C VAL A 151 17.25 -7.43 30.08
N ASP A 152 17.28 -8.36 29.12
CA ASP A 152 18.11 -9.57 28.86
C ASP A 152 18.23 -9.79 27.32
N ARG A 153 18.73 -10.95 26.92
CA ARG A 153 18.95 -11.51 25.57
C ARG A 153 17.66 -11.58 24.72
N THR A 154 17.70 -11.49 23.39
CA THR A 154 18.45 -12.45 22.54
C THR A 154 18.58 -11.97 21.09
N LYS A 155 19.80 -11.93 20.54
CA LYS A 155 20.05 -12.28 19.12
C LYS A 155 21.51 -12.65 18.83
N GLU A 156 21.67 -13.79 18.17
CA GLU A 156 22.79 -14.24 17.31
C GLU A 156 24.26 -14.04 17.74
N LYS A 157 24.99 -15.16 17.76
CA LYS A 157 26.11 -15.34 16.80
C LYS A 157 26.29 -16.81 16.42
N VAL A 158 26.96 -17.06 15.31
CA VAL A 158 27.12 -18.37 14.65
C VAL A 158 28.60 -18.61 14.38
N LYS A 159 29.15 -19.77 14.79
CA LYS A 159 30.03 -20.64 13.98
C LYS A 159 30.64 -21.83 14.77
N GLU A 160 30.62 -22.99 14.11
CA GLU A 160 31.63 -24.06 14.06
C GLU A 160 32.11 -24.83 15.33
N VAL A 161 31.98 -26.17 15.24
CA VAL A 161 32.90 -27.28 15.65
C VAL A 161 33.57 -27.17 17.04
N VAL A 162 33.37 -28.11 17.98
CA VAL A 162 33.91 -29.49 18.01
C VAL A 162 32.96 -30.47 18.74
N GLU A 163 33.21 -31.77 18.54
CA GLU A 163 32.63 -32.98 19.14
C GLU A 163 32.16 -32.96 20.61
N GLY A 164 31.30 -33.92 20.96
CA GLY A 164 31.63 -34.81 22.09
C GLY A 164 30.50 -35.17 23.07
N ALA A 165 30.18 -36.47 23.17
CA ALA A 165 29.56 -37.15 24.33
C ALA A 165 28.12 -36.71 24.75
N LYS A 166 27.13 -37.61 24.88
CA LYS A 166 26.92 -38.59 25.98
C LYS A 166 26.74 -37.92 27.37
N GLU A 167 25.81 -38.34 28.23
CA GLU A 167 24.77 -39.38 28.17
C GLU A 167 23.79 -39.20 29.36
N ARG A 168 22.54 -39.68 29.22
CA ARG A 168 21.66 -40.11 30.35
C ARG A 168 21.21 -38.98 31.33
N ILE A 169 20.24 -39.15 32.25
CA ILE A 169 19.32 -40.28 32.51
C ILE A 169 17.90 -39.81 32.86
N THR A 170 16.96 -40.75 32.75
CA THR A 170 15.53 -40.77 33.18
C THR A 170 15.26 -40.28 34.62
N THR A 171 14.04 -39.97 35.08
CA THR A 171 12.67 -40.47 34.79
C THR A 171 11.62 -39.31 34.91
N ASP A 172 10.28 -39.42 34.87
CA ASP A 172 9.32 -40.54 34.61
C ASP A 172 8.01 -40.06 33.91
N LYS A 173 6.83 -40.47 34.41
CA LYS A 173 5.45 -40.36 33.90
C LYS A 173 4.45 -40.56 35.11
N PRO A 174 3.11 -40.70 34.96
CA PRO A 174 2.27 -40.79 33.75
C PRO A 174 0.99 -39.89 33.68
N LYS A 175 0.52 -39.73 32.43
CA LYS A 175 -0.89 -39.62 31.95
C LYS A 175 -1.89 -38.64 32.60
N LYS A 176 -2.45 -37.79 31.72
CA LYS A 176 -3.86 -37.97 31.26
C LYS A 176 -3.97 -37.65 29.76
N GLU A 177 -4.98 -38.19 29.09
CA GLU A 177 -5.01 -38.34 27.61
C GLU A 177 -5.94 -37.35 26.90
N LYS A 178 -5.55 -36.89 25.70
CA LYS A 178 -6.51 -36.44 24.67
C LYS A 178 -5.94 -36.50 23.24
N LYS A 179 -6.80 -37.02 22.34
CA LYS A 179 -6.66 -37.33 20.91
C LYS A 179 -5.61 -36.56 20.08
N GLU A 180 -5.04 -37.30 19.13
CA GLU A 180 -4.24 -36.80 18.00
C GLU A 180 -4.90 -35.67 17.21
N LYS A 181 -4.06 -34.78 16.67
CA LYS A 181 -4.28 -34.17 15.35
C LYS A 181 -3.14 -34.63 14.45
N ALA A 182 -3.48 -35.17 13.28
CA ALA A 182 -2.47 -35.55 12.28
C ALA A 182 -1.62 -34.32 11.89
N PRO A 183 -0.29 -34.49 11.68
CA PRO A 183 0.54 -33.39 11.26
C PRO A 183 0.14 -32.95 9.84
N LYS A 184 -0.33 -31.70 9.70
CA LYS A 184 -0.32 -31.06 8.38
C LYS A 184 1.12 -31.07 7.89
N GLN A 185 1.37 -31.76 6.79
CA GLN A 185 2.64 -31.68 6.09
C GLN A 185 2.97 -30.21 5.86
N LYS A 186 4.15 -29.76 6.29
CA LYS A 186 4.70 -28.52 5.76
C LYS A 186 4.89 -28.76 4.27
N ALA A 187 4.20 -27.99 3.43
CA ALA A 187 4.58 -27.89 2.03
C ALA A 187 6.08 -27.56 1.99
N PRO A 188 6.88 -28.18 1.10
CA PRO A 188 8.28 -27.85 0.97
C PRO A 188 8.43 -26.34 0.81
N ALA A 189 9.38 -25.74 1.54
CA ALA A 189 9.75 -24.36 1.27
C ALA A 189 10.23 -24.33 -0.20
N ALA A 190 9.52 -23.60 -1.05
CA ALA A 190 9.87 -23.50 -2.46
C ALA A 190 11.34 -23.06 -2.55
N ALA A 191 12.13 -23.77 -3.37
CA ALA A 191 13.52 -23.41 -3.59
C ALA A 191 13.58 -21.94 -4.02
N ALA A 192 14.57 -21.20 -3.50
CA ALA A 192 14.71 -19.78 -3.81
C ALA A 192 14.77 -19.61 -5.33
N ALA A 193 13.76 -18.93 -5.89
CA ALA A 193 13.63 -18.78 -7.32
C ALA A 193 14.89 -18.11 -7.89
N PRO A 194 15.42 -18.59 -9.04
CA PRO A 194 16.65 -18.08 -9.60
C PRO A 194 16.52 -16.58 -9.93
N LEU A 195 17.64 -15.87 -9.84
CA LEU A 195 17.73 -14.45 -10.18
C LEU A 195 17.30 -14.27 -11.66
N SER A 196 16.13 -13.65 -11.86
CA SER A 196 15.49 -13.48 -13.17
C SER A 196 14.52 -12.29 -13.16
N PRO A 197 14.39 -11.51 -14.26
CA PRO A 197 13.33 -10.51 -14.38
C PRO A 197 11.92 -11.12 -14.33
N ALA A 198 11.77 -12.43 -14.54
CA ALA A 198 10.50 -13.16 -14.40
C ALA A 198 9.85 -13.05 -13.01
N LEU A 199 10.62 -12.61 -12.01
CA LEU A 199 10.16 -12.31 -10.65
C LEU A 199 9.26 -11.05 -10.59
N ILE A 200 9.32 -10.19 -11.61
CA ILE A 200 8.54 -8.96 -11.75
C ILE A 200 7.21 -9.30 -12.45
N ASP A 201 6.08 -8.87 -11.86
CA ASP A 201 4.73 -9.10 -12.40
C ASP A 201 4.42 -8.04 -13.44
N LEU A 202 4.76 -8.29 -14.70
CA LEU A 202 4.42 -7.43 -15.83
C LEU A 202 3.09 -7.88 -16.45
N ARG A 203 2.14 -6.97 -16.59
CA ARG A 203 0.83 -7.22 -17.20
C ARG A 203 0.42 -6.10 -18.15
N VAL A 204 -0.50 -6.40 -19.05
CA VAL A 204 -1.24 -5.40 -19.81
C VAL A 204 -2.24 -4.70 -18.88
N GLY A 205 -2.16 -3.38 -18.81
CA GLY A 205 -3.12 -2.52 -18.13
C GLY A 205 -3.95 -1.74 -19.15
N HIS A 206 -5.22 -1.47 -18.81
CA HIS A 206 -6.09 -0.58 -19.58
C HIS A 206 -6.50 0.60 -18.69
N ILE A 207 -6.08 1.81 -19.07
CA ILE A 207 -6.43 3.05 -18.36
C ILE A 207 -7.86 3.40 -18.73
N LEU A 208 -8.80 3.12 -17.83
CA LEU A 208 -10.22 3.45 -18.04
C LEU A 208 -10.48 4.93 -17.80
N LYS A 209 -9.71 5.54 -16.90
CA LYS A 209 -9.79 6.97 -16.56
C LYS A 209 -8.43 7.47 -16.07
N ALA A 210 -8.03 8.66 -16.51
CA ALA A 210 -6.93 9.42 -15.89
C ALA A 210 -7.40 10.85 -15.55
N ILE A 211 -6.89 11.39 -14.44
CA ILE A 211 -7.14 12.78 -14.00
C ILE A 211 -5.83 13.42 -13.52
N ASN A 212 -5.78 14.75 -13.47
CA ASN A 212 -4.76 15.49 -12.72
C ASN A 212 -4.79 15.07 -11.24
N HIS A 213 -3.63 14.89 -10.62
CA HIS A 213 -3.55 14.66 -9.18
C HIS A 213 -3.90 15.96 -8.44
N PRO A 214 -4.85 15.95 -7.48
CA PRO A 214 -5.32 17.19 -6.83
C PRO A 214 -4.19 17.97 -6.13
N ASP A 215 -3.32 17.27 -5.41
CA ASP A 215 -2.22 17.90 -4.65
C ASP A 215 -0.84 17.86 -5.35
N ALA A 216 -0.78 17.67 -6.68
CA ALA A 216 0.51 17.50 -7.38
C ALA A 216 0.47 17.74 -8.90
N ASP A 217 0.91 18.93 -9.33
CA ASP A 217 0.86 19.37 -10.74
C ASP A 217 1.54 18.41 -11.74
N SER A 218 2.62 17.72 -11.37
CA SER A 218 3.35 16.80 -12.25
C SER A 218 2.79 15.37 -12.30
N LEU A 219 1.76 15.05 -11.51
CA LEU A 219 1.22 13.69 -11.41
C LEU A 219 -0.16 13.56 -12.07
N TYR A 220 -0.39 12.44 -12.73
CA TYR A 220 -1.72 11.92 -13.00
C TYR A 220 -2.10 10.83 -12.00
N VAL A 221 -3.40 10.74 -11.70
CA VAL A 221 -4.03 9.60 -11.02
C VAL A 221 -4.82 8.83 -12.07
N SER A 222 -4.40 7.59 -12.35
CA SER A 222 -5.01 6.70 -13.32
C SER A 222 -5.74 5.55 -12.64
N THR A 223 -6.95 5.25 -13.10
CA THR A 223 -7.73 4.06 -12.76
C THR A 223 -7.47 3.02 -13.85
N ILE A 224 -6.67 2.00 -13.52
CA ILE A 224 -6.17 1.02 -14.50
C ILE A 224 -6.71 -0.38 -14.21
N ALA A 225 -7.45 -0.97 -15.15
CA ALA A 225 -7.85 -2.37 -15.10
C ALA A 225 -6.65 -3.26 -15.46
N VAL A 226 -6.37 -4.28 -14.63
CA VAL A 226 -5.16 -5.15 -14.76
C VAL A 226 -5.48 -6.64 -14.52
N GLY A 227 -6.73 -7.04 -14.77
CA GLY A 227 -7.23 -8.41 -14.60
C GLY A 227 -7.30 -8.93 -13.16
N ASP A 228 -7.20 -8.04 -12.17
CA ASP A 228 -7.34 -8.43 -10.76
C ASP A 228 -8.79 -8.81 -10.41
N LYS A 229 -8.93 -9.59 -9.34
CA LYS A 229 -10.22 -10.08 -8.82
C LYS A 229 -10.71 -9.20 -7.66
N PRO A 230 -12.02 -9.15 -7.38
CA PRO A 230 -12.55 -8.45 -6.21
C PRO A 230 -11.94 -9.00 -4.90
N GLY A 231 -11.88 -8.16 -3.86
CA GLY A 231 -11.45 -8.56 -2.51
C GLY A 231 -10.14 -7.95 -2.00
N ASN A 232 -9.57 -6.96 -2.68
CA ASN A 232 -8.51 -6.10 -2.14
C ASN A 232 -9.09 -4.72 -1.78
N GLU A 233 -8.87 -4.27 -0.55
CA GLU A 233 -9.29 -2.94 -0.03
C GLU A 233 -8.65 -1.76 -0.77
N ASP A 234 -7.52 -1.98 -1.44
CA ASP A 234 -6.78 -0.96 -2.19
C ASP A 234 -7.27 -0.74 -3.62
N TYR A 235 -8.19 -1.59 -4.12
CA TYR A 235 -8.65 -1.57 -5.50
C TYR A 235 -10.06 -0.98 -5.58
N VAL A 236 -10.34 -0.26 -6.68
CA VAL A 236 -11.62 0.39 -6.93
C VAL A 236 -12.35 -0.33 -8.05
N GLU A 237 -13.67 -0.51 -7.91
CA GLU A 237 -14.49 -0.95 -9.04
C GLU A 237 -14.85 0.26 -9.90
N TYR A 238 -14.60 0.16 -11.20
CA TYR A 238 -14.90 1.21 -12.18
C TYR A 238 -15.35 0.56 -13.48
N GLU A 239 -16.52 0.98 -14.00
CA GLU A 239 -17.14 0.43 -15.23
C GLU A 239 -17.25 -1.12 -15.23
N GLY A 240 -17.49 -1.70 -14.04
CA GLY A 240 -17.60 -3.16 -13.84
C GLY A 240 -16.26 -3.92 -13.83
N GLN A 241 -15.13 -3.21 -13.82
CA GLN A 241 -13.80 -3.80 -13.74
C GLN A 241 -13.11 -3.43 -12.42
N ILE A 242 -12.37 -4.38 -11.83
CA ILE A 242 -11.53 -4.13 -10.66
C ILE A 242 -10.23 -3.48 -11.12
N CYS A 243 -10.02 -2.25 -10.66
CA CYS A 243 -8.96 -1.37 -11.12
C CYS A 243 -8.04 -0.95 -9.99
N ARG A 244 -6.79 -0.70 -10.32
CA ARG A 244 -5.81 -0.10 -9.42
C ARG A 244 -5.76 1.41 -9.61
N THR A 245 -5.67 2.13 -8.51
CA THR A 245 -5.22 3.52 -8.49
C THR A 245 -3.71 3.53 -8.75
N VAL A 246 -3.28 4.31 -9.75
CA VAL A 246 -1.87 4.42 -10.15
C VAL A 246 -1.51 5.90 -10.30
N CYS A 247 -0.61 6.39 -9.45
CA CYS A 247 -0.04 7.73 -9.56
C CYS A 247 1.19 7.68 -10.47
N SER A 248 1.25 8.55 -11.47
CA SER A 248 2.32 8.54 -12.50
C SER A 248 2.81 9.95 -12.82
N GLY A 249 4.13 10.13 -12.91
CA GLY A 249 4.78 11.43 -13.17
C GLY A 249 4.78 11.84 -14.63
N LEU A 250 3.59 11.89 -15.25
CA LEU A 250 3.42 12.06 -16.69
C LEU A 250 2.78 13.40 -17.08
N ASN A 251 2.28 14.19 -16.12
CA ASN A 251 1.65 15.47 -16.47
C ASN A 251 2.70 16.48 -16.93
N GLY A 252 2.46 17.12 -18.07
CA GLY A 252 3.44 17.93 -18.79
C GLY A 252 4.37 17.14 -19.72
N LEU A 253 4.34 15.80 -19.71
CA LEU A 253 5.13 14.93 -20.62
C LEU A 253 4.24 14.17 -21.61
N VAL A 254 3.08 13.68 -21.16
CA VAL A 254 2.09 12.96 -21.98
C VAL A 254 0.74 13.69 -21.81
N PRO A 255 0.04 14.11 -22.89
CA PRO A 255 -1.24 14.80 -22.76
C PRO A 255 -2.33 13.93 -22.10
N LEU A 256 -3.10 14.51 -21.17
CA LEU A 256 -4.16 13.83 -20.41
C LEU A 256 -5.21 13.14 -21.30
N GLU A 257 -5.50 13.69 -22.47
CA GLU A 257 -6.42 13.09 -23.46
C GLU A 257 -5.86 11.75 -23.98
N SER A 258 -4.55 11.69 -24.26
CA SER A 258 -3.86 10.49 -24.73
C SER A 258 -3.64 9.41 -23.66
N MET A 259 -4.07 9.67 -22.43
CA MET A 259 -4.12 8.68 -21.34
C MET A 259 -5.46 7.93 -21.31
N GLN A 260 -6.56 8.52 -21.80
CA GLN A 260 -7.90 7.95 -21.67
C GLN A 260 -8.08 6.75 -22.60
N GLY A 261 -8.61 5.64 -22.06
CA GLY A 261 -8.82 4.41 -22.83
C GLY A 261 -7.53 3.72 -23.32
N ARG A 262 -6.34 4.17 -22.91
CA ARG A 262 -5.06 3.69 -23.43
C ARG A 262 -4.65 2.35 -22.82
N LYS A 263 -4.20 1.41 -23.66
CA LYS A 263 -3.50 0.20 -23.24
C LYS A 263 -2.03 0.51 -22.95
N VAL A 264 -1.50 -0.07 -21.88
CA VAL A 264 -0.14 0.13 -21.38
C VAL A 264 0.43 -1.18 -20.81
N VAL A 265 1.74 -1.28 -20.62
CA VAL A 265 2.33 -2.29 -19.73
C VAL A 265 2.47 -1.71 -18.32
N VAL A 266 2.19 -2.52 -17.29
CA VAL A 266 2.25 -2.14 -15.88
C VAL A 266 3.01 -3.15 -15.03
N VAL A 267 3.66 -2.66 -13.97
CA VAL A 267 4.33 -3.43 -12.92
C VAL A 267 3.38 -3.64 -11.75
N CYS A 268 2.93 -4.88 -11.54
CA CYS A 268 1.83 -5.24 -10.64
C CYS A 268 2.26 -5.81 -9.27
N ASN A 269 3.54 -6.06 -9.00
CA ASN A 269 4.01 -6.61 -7.72
C ASN A 269 5.02 -5.74 -6.96
N LEU A 270 5.22 -4.47 -7.36
CA LEU A 270 5.91 -3.49 -6.52
C LEU A 270 5.11 -3.22 -5.23
N LYS A 271 5.80 -2.94 -4.13
CA LYS A 271 5.14 -2.56 -2.86
C LYS A 271 4.40 -1.22 -3.06
N PRO A 272 3.08 -1.12 -2.77
CA PRO A 272 2.33 0.12 -2.96
C PRO A 272 2.92 1.34 -2.24
N VAL A 273 2.91 2.49 -2.91
CA VAL A 273 3.54 3.74 -2.47
C VAL A 273 2.48 4.84 -2.35
N LYS A 274 2.45 5.57 -1.23
CA LYS A 274 1.66 6.80 -1.14
C LYS A 274 2.43 7.94 -1.80
N MET A 275 1.90 8.46 -2.90
CA MET A 275 2.37 9.66 -3.59
C MET A 275 1.38 10.78 -3.29
N ARG A 276 1.83 11.83 -2.58
CA ARG A 276 1.04 13.03 -2.28
C ARG A 276 -0.35 12.72 -1.68
N GLY A 277 -0.40 11.72 -0.77
CA GLY A 277 -1.62 11.26 -0.10
C GLY A 277 -2.24 10.02 -0.73
N ILE A 278 -2.36 10.00 -2.06
CA ILE A 278 -3.00 8.92 -2.83
C ILE A 278 -2.07 7.69 -2.91
N LYS A 279 -2.64 6.49 -2.76
CA LYS A 279 -1.89 5.22 -2.77
C LYS A 279 -1.83 4.66 -4.19
N SER A 280 -0.62 4.64 -4.76
CA SER A 280 -0.34 3.98 -6.04
C SER A 280 -0.07 2.50 -5.82
N CYS A 281 -0.82 1.64 -6.53
CA CYS A 281 -0.83 0.19 -6.36
C CYS A 281 -0.25 -0.59 -7.57
N ALA A 282 0.28 0.11 -8.57
CA ALA A 282 1.11 -0.40 -9.65
C ALA A 282 1.99 0.74 -10.19
N MET A 283 2.77 0.48 -11.24
CA MET A 283 3.55 1.49 -11.97
C MET A 283 3.34 1.29 -13.47
N VAL A 284 3.17 2.37 -14.25
CA VAL A 284 3.09 2.30 -15.72
C VAL A 284 4.51 2.29 -16.27
N LEU A 285 4.80 1.38 -17.20
CA LEU A 285 6.11 1.21 -17.83
C LEU A 285 6.27 2.19 -19.00
N ALA A 286 7.38 2.92 -19.05
CA ALA A 286 7.66 3.91 -20.09
C ALA A 286 9.14 3.92 -20.53
N ALA A 287 9.38 4.21 -21.80
CA ALA A 287 10.71 4.54 -22.31
C ALA A 287 11.02 6.03 -22.11
N SER A 288 12.29 6.32 -21.85
CA SER A 288 12.86 7.68 -21.83
C SER A 288 14.31 7.60 -22.36
N PRO A 289 14.86 8.65 -23.00
CA PRO A 289 16.24 8.63 -23.47
C PRO A 289 17.24 8.24 -22.37
N LYS A 290 18.27 7.48 -22.73
CA LYS A 290 19.42 7.26 -21.84
C LYS A 290 20.11 8.59 -21.53
N ILE A 291 20.35 8.85 -20.25
CA ILE A 291 21.13 10.00 -19.79
C ILE A 291 22.60 9.74 -20.08
N LYS A 292 23.34 10.72 -20.65
CA LYS A 292 24.77 10.54 -20.89
C LYS A 292 25.57 10.68 -19.59
N GLU A 293 26.76 10.09 -19.54
CA GLU A 293 27.64 10.21 -18.38
C GLU A 293 27.98 11.70 -18.11
N GLY A 294 27.59 12.20 -16.94
CA GLY A 294 27.73 13.60 -16.53
C GLY A 294 26.48 14.48 -16.74
N GLU A 295 25.46 14.02 -17.46
CA GLU A 295 24.15 14.69 -17.51
C GLU A 295 23.32 14.36 -16.25
N VAL A 296 22.47 15.29 -15.81
CA VAL A 296 21.56 15.10 -14.66
C VAL A 296 20.20 14.66 -15.17
N ASP A 297 19.66 13.56 -14.61
CA ASP A 297 18.29 13.14 -14.88
C ASP A 297 17.28 14.10 -14.20
N ASP A 298 16.83 15.08 -14.97
CA ASP A 298 15.80 16.05 -14.54
C ASP A 298 14.37 15.57 -14.82
N HIS A 299 14.23 14.38 -15.42
CA HIS A 299 13.00 13.75 -15.88
C HIS A 299 12.14 14.60 -16.85
N LYS A 300 12.71 15.60 -17.55
CA LYS A 300 11.99 16.44 -18.54
C LYS A 300 12.19 16.03 -20.00
N GLY A 301 12.96 14.97 -20.26
CA GLY A 301 13.07 14.38 -21.60
C GLY A 301 11.73 13.80 -22.09
N PRO A 302 11.59 13.50 -23.40
CA PRO A 302 10.41 12.83 -23.93
C PRO A 302 10.20 11.48 -23.23
N VAL A 303 8.95 11.18 -22.86
CA VAL A 303 8.56 9.92 -22.22
C VAL A 303 7.47 9.24 -23.05
N GLU A 304 7.71 7.98 -23.41
CA GLU A 304 6.82 7.19 -24.26
C GLU A 304 6.30 5.97 -23.50
N LEU A 305 4.98 5.87 -23.32
CA LEU A 305 4.38 4.71 -22.63
C LEU A 305 4.49 3.45 -23.49
N VAL A 306 4.95 2.36 -22.85
CA VAL A 306 5.07 1.05 -23.50
C VAL A 306 3.69 0.56 -23.91
N THR A 307 3.53 0.35 -25.20
CA THR A 307 2.26 0.05 -25.85
C THR A 307 2.21 -1.44 -26.18
N PRO A 308 1.30 -2.22 -25.56
CA PRO A 308 1.14 -3.64 -25.85
C PRO A 308 0.36 -3.86 -27.16
N PRO A 309 0.37 -5.10 -27.70
CA PRO A 309 -0.41 -5.49 -28.87
C PRO A 309 -1.89 -5.09 -28.82
N ALA A 310 -2.45 -4.76 -29.99
CA ALA A 310 -3.81 -4.23 -30.11
C ALA A 310 -4.91 -5.23 -29.68
N ASP A 311 -4.65 -6.52 -29.79
CA ASP A 311 -5.50 -7.64 -29.35
C ASP A 311 -5.46 -7.90 -27.84
N ALA A 312 -4.36 -7.55 -27.16
CA ALA A 312 -4.11 -7.92 -25.77
C ALA A 312 -5.09 -7.23 -24.79
N LYS A 313 -5.47 -7.94 -23.72
CA LYS A 313 -6.54 -7.58 -22.79
C LYS A 313 -5.99 -7.15 -21.43
N ALA A 314 -6.80 -6.41 -20.66
CA ALA A 314 -6.46 -6.01 -19.30
C ALA A 314 -6.21 -7.24 -18.41
N GLY A 315 -4.97 -7.40 -17.95
CA GLY A 315 -4.51 -8.54 -17.16
C GLY A 315 -3.73 -9.61 -17.91
N ASP A 316 -3.66 -9.57 -19.25
CA ASP A 316 -2.81 -10.48 -20.02
C ASP A 316 -1.36 -10.33 -19.55
N ARG A 317 -0.69 -11.47 -19.34
CA ARG A 317 0.67 -11.48 -18.83
C ARG A 317 1.67 -11.06 -19.91
N VAL A 318 2.70 -10.34 -19.49
CA VAL A 318 3.83 -9.94 -20.33
C VAL A 318 5.13 -10.47 -19.73
N TRP A 319 6.09 -10.87 -20.54
CA TRP A 319 7.42 -11.31 -20.11
C TRP A 319 8.46 -11.09 -21.21
N PHE A 320 9.75 -11.23 -20.88
CA PHE A 320 10.82 -11.17 -21.87
C PHE A 320 11.14 -12.58 -22.40
N GLU A 321 11.23 -12.74 -23.72
CA GLU A 321 11.55 -14.03 -24.37
C GLU A 321 12.80 -14.69 -23.76
N GLY A 322 12.71 -15.97 -23.38
CA GLY A 322 13.79 -16.71 -22.73
C GLY A 322 13.96 -16.42 -21.23
N TRP A 323 13.07 -15.59 -20.66
CA TRP A 323 12.98 -15.26 -19.25
C TRP A 323 11.57 -15.53 -18.70
N GLU A 324 11.01 -16.67 -19.10
CA GLU A 324 9.77 -17.21 -18.55
C GLU A 324 9.95 -17.63 -17.08
N GLY A 325 8.85 -17.65 -16.32
CA GLY A 325 8.87 -18.03 -14.90
C GLY A 325 7.56 -17.68 -14.20
N GLN A 326 7.60 -17.42 -12.90
CA GLN A 326 6.46 -16.96 -12.10
C GLN A 326 6.88 -15.77 -11.22
N PRO A 327 6.07 -14.69 -11.12
CA PRO A 327 6.44 -13.51 -10.36
C PRO A 327 6.34 -13.74 -8.84
N GLU A 328 7.06 -12.93 -8.05
CA GLU A 328 6.81 -12.88 -6.60
C GLU A 328 5.47 -12.18 -6.33
N GLY A 329 4.71 -12.62 -5.32
CA GLY A 329 3.40 -12.00 -5.00
C GLY A 329 3.51 -10.51 -4.64
N VAL A 330 4.58 -10.12 -3.93
CA VAL A 330 5.02 -8.73 -3.74
C VAL A 330 6.54 -8.72 -3.65
N LEU A 331 7.21 -7.92 -4.49
CA LEU A 331 8.66 -7.75 -4.47
C LEU A 331 9.12 -7.15 -3.14
N ASN A 332 10.09 -7.81 -2.50
CA ASN A 332 10.71 -7.31 -1.27
C ASN A 332 11.72 -6.19 -1.60
N PRO A 333 11.51 -4.93 -1.16
CA PRO A 333 12.43 -3.83 -1.46
C PRO A 333 13.85 -4.02 -0.92
N LYS A 334 14.07 -4.92 0.06
CA LYS A 334 15.41 -5.26 0.54
C LYS A 334 16.20 -6.14 -0.44
N LYS A 335 15.52 -6.82 -1.37
CA LYS A 335 16.17 -7.62 -2.44
C LYS A 335 16.62 -6.77 -3.64
N LYS A 336 16.08 -5.56 -3.80
CA LYS A 336 16.33 -4.67 -4.96
C LYS A 336 16.13 -5.34 -6.34
N VAL A 337 15.11 -6.20 -6.46
CA VAL A 337 14.85 -6.98 -7.70
C VAL A 337 14.62 -6.06 -8.89
N TRP A 338 13.79 -5.03 -8.72
CA TRP A 338 13.53 -4.04 -9.77
C TRP A 338 14.81 -3.31 -10.16
N GLU A 339 15.53 -2.77 -9.18
CA GLU A 339 16.76 -1.99 -9.39
C GLU A 339 17.93 -2.82 -9.93
N THR A 340 17.83 -4.15 -9.90
CA THR A 340 18.81 -5.07 -10.50
C THR A 340 18.50 -5.34 -11.98
N PHE A 341 17.22 -5.44 -12.37
CA PHE A 341 16.84 -5.77 -13.76
C PHE A 341 16.51 -4.57 -14.63
N GLN A 342 16.04 -3.47 -14.04
CA GLN A 342 15.69 -2.25 -14.77
C GLN A 342 16.83 -1.71 -15.66
N PRO A 343 18.13 -1.75 -15.29
CA PRO A 343 19.23 -1.36 -16.19
C PRO A 343 19.28 -2.10 -17.53
N GLY A 344 18.73 -3.33 -17.61
CA GLY A 344 18.63 -4.09 -18.86
C GLY A 344 17.36 -3.85 -19.66
N PHE A 345 16.36 -3.12 -19.14
CA PHE A 345 15.14 -2.80 -19.89
C PHE A 345 15.42 -1.66 -20.88
N THR A 346 15.38 -1.99 -22.17
CA THR A 346 15.78 -1.11 -23.28
C THR A 346 14.76 -1.16 -24.43
N THR A 347 14.97 -0.35 -25.48
CA THR A 347 14.22 -0.42 -26.74
C THR A 347 15.14 -0.74 -27.93
N THR A 348 14.69 -1.63 -28.82
CA THR A 348 15.47 -2.04 -30.00
C THR A 348 15.39 -1.00 -31.12
N ASP A 349 16.21 -1.17 -32.17
CA ASP A 349 16.08 -0.43 -33.43
C ASP A 349 14.72 -0.61 -34.12
N GLY A 350 13.99 -1.69 -33.80
CA GLY A 350 12.63 -1.94 -34.25
C GLY A 350 11.55 -1.28 -33.38
N LEU A 351 11.94 -0.48 -32.38
CA LEU A 351 11.06 0.10 -31.35
C LEU A 351 10.36 -0.93 -30.45
N GLU A 352 10.83 -2.18 -30.45
CA GLU A 352 10.39 -3.23 -29.54
C GLU A 352 11.01 -2.99 -28.15
N VAL A 353 10.24 -3.16 -27.08
CA VAL A 353 10.81 -3.20 -25.73
C VAL A 353 11.49 -4.55 -25.52
N ALA A 354 12.67 -4.54 -24.90
CA ALA A 354 13.46 -5.75 -24.69
C ALA A 354 14.24 -5.71 -23.36
N PHE A 355 14.70 -6.88 -22.93
CA PHE A 355 15.64 -7.04 -21.82
C PHE A 355 16.98 -7.52 -22.38
N ASP A 356 18.02 -6.69 -22.27
CA ASP A 356 19.41 -7.10 -22.45
C ASP A 356 19.96 -7.66 -21.13
N ALA A 357 20.32 -8.95 -21.15
CA ALA A 357 20.91 -9.61 -20.00
C ALA A 357 22.35 -9.15 -19.70
N ALA A 358 23.08 -8.62 -20.70
CA ALA A 358 24.48 -8.20 -20.55
C ALA A 358 24.61 -6.94 -19.68
N ALA A 359 23.59 -6.08 -19.67
CA ALA A 359 23.50 -4.91 -18.79
C ALA A 359 23.25 -5.24 -17.30
N VAL A 360 23.08 -6.52 -16.94
CA VAL A 360 22.85 -6.98 -15.57
C VAL A 360 23.95 -7.96 -15.17
N GLU A 361 25.08 -7.42 -14.71
CA GLU A 361 26.30 -8.17 -14.36
C GLU A 361 26.03 -9.41 -13.49
N GLN A 362 25.06 -9.33 -12.58
CA GLN A 362 24.73 -10.39 -11.61
C GLN A 362 24.09 -11.63 -12.26
N LEU A 363 23.64 -11.55 -13.52
CA LEU A 363 23.14 -12.70 -14.29
C LEU A 363 24.25 -13.54 -14.92
N GLY A 364 25.43 -12.96 -15.21
CA GLY A 364 26.52 -13.64 -15.92
C GLY A 364 26.12 -14.20 -17.29
N LYS A 365 25.12 -13.60 -17.94
CA LYS A 365 24.51 -14.05 -19.21
C LYS A 365 24.50 -12.90 -20.23
N THR A 366 24.51 -13.27 -21.50
CA THR A 366 24.35 -12.34 -22.63
C THR A 366 23.12 -12.72 -23.45
N GLY A 367 22.64 -11.79 -24.27
CA GLY A 367 21.49 -11.97 -25.15
C GLY A 367 20.29 -11.11 -24.76
N THR A 368 19.43 -10.88 -25.75
CA THR A 368 18.33 -9.93 -25.68
C THR A 368 17.00 -10.66 -25.92
N GLY A 369 16.07 -10.57 -24.97
CA GLY A 369 14.71 -11.12 -25.11
C GLY A 369 13.69 -10.00 -25.24
N ARG A 370 12.79 -10.06 -26.22
CA ARG A 370 11.78 -9.00 -26.42
C ARG A 370 10.62 -9.16 -25.44
N LEU A 371 9.98 -8.06 -25.09
CA LEU A 371 8.82 -8.03 -24.20
C LEU A 371 7.57 -8.47 -24.97
N VAL A 372 7.08 -9.67 -24.70
CA VAL A 372 5.98 -10.33 -25.42
C VAL A 372 4.79 -10.63 -24.51
N THR A 373 3.59 -10.62 -25.08
CA THR A 373 2.33 -11.06 -24.45
C THR A 373 2.10 -12.56 -24.65
N GLU A 374 1.11 -13.11 -23.94
CA GLU A 374 0.68 -14.51 -24.09
C GLU A 374 0.14 -14.87 -25.50
N SER A 375 -0.30 -13.89 -26.30
CA SER A 375 -0.62 -14.09 -27.73
C SER A 375 0.61 -14.11 -28.66
N GLY A 376 1.82 -13.92 -28.12
CA GLY A 376 3.07 -13.81 -28.88
C GLY A 376 3.32 -12.44 -29.52
N GLY A 377 2.42 -11.46 -29.29
CA GLY A 377 2.59 -10.10 -29.77
C GLY A 377 3.64 -9.33 -28.96
N VAL A 378 4.46 -8.53 -29.64
CA VAL A 378 5.55 -7.73 -29.03
C VAL A 378 5.03 -6.39 -28.51
N CYS A 379 5.52 -5.94 -27.36
CA CYS A 379 5.27 -4.61 -26.81
C CYS A 379 6.27 -3.59 -27.38
N THR A 380 5.80 -2.40 -27.79
CA THR A 380 6.60 -1.41 -28.52
C THR A 380 6.48 0.01 -27.94
N VAL A 381 7.27 0.95 -28.48
CA VAL A 381 7.14 2.40 -28.23
C VAL A 381 7.02 3.19 -29.55
N PRO A 382 6.46 4.41 -29.56
CA PRO A 382 6.26 5.19 -30.80
C PRO A 382 7.53 5.63 -31.55
N SER A 383 8.62 6.00 -30.88
CA SER A 383 9.81 6.55 -31.58
C SER A 383 11.16 6.39 -30.86
N LEU A 384 11.19 6.15 -29.55
CA LEU A 384 12.43 6.08 -28.77
C LEU A 384 13.21 4.78 -29.00
N LYS A 385 14.38 4.88 -29.65
CA LYS A 385 15.37 3.80 -29.83
C LYS A 385 16.48 3.86 -28.78
N ASP A 386 17.03 2.70 -28.40
CA ASP A 386 18.07 2.53 -27.37
C ASP A 386 17.78 3.32 -26.08
N ALA A 387 16.49 3.41 -25.73
CA ALA A 387 16.00 4.19 -24.62
C ALA A 387 15.88 3.34 -23.36
N VAL A 388 16.11 3.94 -22.19
CA VAL A 388 15.95 3.24 -20.91
C VAL A 388 14.46 3.13 -20.57
N VAL A 389 14.01 1.91 -20.29
CA VAL A 389 12.62 1.60 -19.95
C VAL A 389 12.50 1.42 -18.44
N ARG A 390 11.51 2.08 -17.82
CA ARG A 390 11.37 2.21 -16.37
C ARG A 390 9.94 2.54 -15.92
#